data_AF-A0A6B3F9A9-F1
#
_entry.id   AF-A0A6B3F9A9-F1
#
_cell.length_a   1.000
_cell.length_b   1.000
_cell.length_c   1.000
_cell.angle_alpha   90.00
_cell.angle_beta   90.00
_cell.angle_gamma   90.00
#
_symmetry.space_group_name_H-M   'P 1'
#
loop_
_entity.id
_entity.type
_entity.pdbx_description
1 polymer ?
#
loop_
_entity_poly.entity_id
_entity_poly.type
_entity_poly.pdbx_seq_one_letter_code
_entity_poly.pdbx_strand_id
1 'polypeptide(L)' 'AEGPVPMNRFRPNLVVSGGAPWAEDGWERVRIGEVLFRVTKPCGRCVVTTVDQATAVRGKEPLRTLARHRRREGKAMFGM' A
#
# COMPACT_ATOMS: atom_id res chain seq x y z
N ALA A 1 -4.44 -11.15 17.45
CA ALA A 1 -4.05 -10.74 16.09
C ALA A 1 -3.32 -9.41 16.21
N GLU A 2 -2.28 -9.16 15.42
CA GLU A 2 -1.74 -7.79 15.28
C GLU A 2 -2.90 -6.90 14.79
N GLY A 3 -3.17 -5.78 15.47
CA GLY A 3 -4.31 -4.91 15.18
C GLY A 3 -4.18 -4.18 13.84
N PRO A 4 -5.09 -3.23 13.54
CA PRO A 4 -4.98 -2.40 12.34
C PRO A 4 -3.61 -1.72 12.25
N VAL A 5 -3.01 -1.74 11.05
CA VAL A 5 -1.73 -1.07 10.81
C VAL A 5 -1.95 0.33 10.22
N PRO A 6 -1.17 1.34 10.65
CA PRO A 6 -1.28 2.69 10.10
C PRO A 6 -0.73 2.79 8.66
N MET A 7 -1.22 3.76 7.90
CA MET A 7 -0.86 3.93 6.48
C MET A 7 0.62 4.27 6.27
N ASN A 8 1.28 4.89 7.24
CA ASN A 8 2.71 5.23 7.18
C ASN A 8 3.62 4.00 7.02
N ARG A 9 3.17 2.80 7.42
CA ARG A 9 3.89 1.52 7.17
C ARG A 9 4.15 1.28 5.68
N PHE A 10 3.28 1.78 4.81
CA PHE A 10 3.39 1.64 3.36
C PHE A 10 4.19 2.77 2.69
N ARG A 11 4.65 3.76 3.46
CA ARG A 11 5.44 4.91 2.98
C ARG A 11 4.87 5.56 1.70
N PRO A 12 3.56 5.88 1.62
CA PRO A 12 3.01 6.55 0.46
C PRO A 12 3.45 8.03 0.43
N ASN A 13 3.45 8.62 -0.76
CA ASN A 13 3.55 10.08 -0.93
C ASN A 13 2.16 10.74 -1.01
N LEU A 14 1.16 9.99 -1.47
CA LEU A 14 -0.21 10.46 -1.68
C LEU A 14 -1.18 9.43 -1.08
N VAL A 15 -2.14 9.89 -0.30
CA VAL A 15 -3.23 9.09 0.26
C VAL A 15 -4.54 9.74 -0.14
N VAL A 16 -5.44 8.95 -0.73
CA VAL A 16 -6.73 9.41 -1.27
C VAL A 16 -7.86 8.74 -0.50
N SER A 17 -8.93 9.49 -0.19
CA SER A 17 -10.15 9.00 0.47
C SER A 17 -11.36 9.07 -0.46
N GLY A 18 -12.45 8.39 -0.10
CA GLY A 18 -13.73 8.45 -0.83
C GLY A 18 -13.89 7.47 -2.00
N GLY A 19 -12.90 6.60 -2.24
CA GLY A 19 -12.98 5.55 -3.27
C GLY A 19 -13.46 4.20 -2.73
N ALA A 20 -13.87 3.32 -3.64
CA ALA A 20 -14.04 1.90 -3.33
C ALA A 20 -12.68 1.27 -2.96
N PRO A 21 -12.64 0.19 -2.16
CA PRO A 21 -11.40 -0.53 -1.89
C PRO A 21 -10.70 -0.90 -3.20
N TRP A 22 -9.40 -0.62 -3.28
CA TRP A 22 -8.55 -0.93 -4.45
C TRP A 22 -8.89 -0.18 -5.73
N ALA A 23 -9.68 0.90 -5.66
CA ALA A 23 -10.01 1.71 -6.84
C ALA A 23 -8.75 2.17 -7.60
N GLU A 24 -7.63 2.36 -6.90
CA GLU A 24 -6.36 2.77 -7.49
C GLU A 24 -5.77 1.76 -8.48
N ASP A 25 -6.12 0.48 -8.39
CA ASP A 25 -5.63 -0.57 -9.30
C ASP A 25 -5.96 -0.27 -10.78
N GLY A 26 -7.05 0.47 -11.03
CA GLY A 26 -7.51 0.85 -12.37
C GLY A 26 -7.12 2.26 -12.80
N TRP A 27 -6.37 3.01 -11.98
CA TRP A 27 -5.99 4.38 -12.34
C TRP A 27 -4.84 4.38 -13.34
N GLU A 28 -5.00 5.13 -14.42
CA GLU A 28 -3.92 5.39 -15.38
C GLU A 28 -3.28 6.77 -15.15
N ARG A 29 -4.09 7.74 -14.69
CA ARG A 29 -3.67 9.12 -14.44
C ARG A 29 -4.38 9.66 -13.21
N VAL A 30 -3.68 10.47 -12.43
CA VAL A 30 -4.22 11.18 -11.26
C VAL A 30 -3.91 12.66 -11.41
N ARG A 31 -4.92 13.52 -11.29
CA ARG A 31 -4.75 14.98 -11.30
C ARG A 31 -4.98 15.54 -9.91
N ILE A 32 -4.05 16.35 -9.43
CA ILE A 32 -4.10 17.03 -8.13
C ILE A 32 -3.85 18.52 -8.39
N GLY A 33 -4.92 19.32 -8.34
CA GLY A 33 -4.89 20.70 -8.84
C GLY A 33 -4.48 20.74 -10.31
N GLU A 34 -3.39 21.45 -10.60
CA GLU A 34 -2.83 21.60 -11.95
C GLU A 34 -1.80 20.50 -12.32
N VAL A 35 -1.42 19.65 -11.37
CA VAL A 35 -0.40 18.61 -11.60
C VAL A 35 -1.03 17.31 -12.04
N LEU A 36 -0.55 16.75 -13.15
CA LEU A 36 -0.96 15.45 -13.67
C LEU A 36 0.13 14.39 -13.44
N PHE A 37 -0.22 13.33 -12.74
CA PHE A 37 0.61 12.16 -12.50
C PHE A 37 0.18 11.03 -13.43
N ARG A 38 1.15 10.30 -13.99
CA ARG A 38 0.92 9.01 -14.64
C ARG A 38 1.15 7.89 -13.63
N VAL A 39 0.18 7.00 -13.50
CA VAL A 39 0.32 5.78 -12.69
C VAL A 39 1.12 4.77 -13.49
N THR A 40 2.12 4.16 -12.88
CA THR A 40 3.10 3.34 -13.63
C THR A 40 2.92 1.84 -13.41
N LYS A 41 2.85 1.39 -12.16
CA LYS A 41 2.74 -0.04 -11.86
C LYS A 41 2.25 -0.27 -10.43
N PRO A 42 1.53 -1.37 -10.18
CA PRO A 42 1.24 -1.82 -8.83
C PRO A 42 2.50 -1.99 -7.95
N CYS A 43 2.40 -1.62 -6.68
CA CYS A 43 3.51 -1.65 -5.74
C CYS A 43 3.56 -2.96 -4.94
N GLY A 44 4.57 -3.79 -5.24
CA GLY A 44 4.89 -4.98 -4.45
C GLY A 44 5.56 -4.60 -3.13
N ARG A 45 4.97 -5.04 -2.01
CA ARG A 45 5.43 -4.70 -0.66
C ARG A 45 6.48 -5.68 -0.14
N CYS A 46 7.49 -5.12 0.52
CA CYS A 46 8.55 -5.85 1.17
C CYS A 46 8.40 -5.81 2.70
N VAL A 47 9.30 -6.52 3.39
CA VAL A 47 9.32 -6.69 4.85
C VAL A 47 9.35 -5.36 5.62
N VAL A 48 9.80 -4.27 5.00
CA VAL A 48 9.83 -2.94 5.64
C VAL A 48 8.44 -2.52 6.14
N THR A 49 7.36 -2.97 5.47
CA THR A 49 5.99 -2.68 5.90
C THR A 49 5.61 -3.31 7.24
N THR A 50 6.33 -4.34 7.70
CA THR A 50 6.06 -5.01 8.97
C THR A 50 6.81 -4.42 10.17
N VAL A 51 7.64 -3.40 9.93
CA VAL A 51 8.41 -2.70 10.97
C VAL A 51 7.59 -1.53 11.50
N ASP A 52 7.40 -1.47 12.82
CA ASP A 52 6.88 -0.29 13.49
C ASP A 52 7.88 0.86 13.43
N GLN A 53 7.49 1.96 12.79
CA GLN A 53 8.40 3.08 12.56
C GLN A 53 8.70 3.87 13.84
N ALA A 54 7.84 3.80 14.87
CA ALA A 54 8.06 4.49 16.14
C ALA A 54 8.90 3.64 17.11
N THR A 55 8.72 2.32 17.09
CA THR A 55 9.34 1.41 18.08
C THR A 55 10.40 0.48 17.51
N ALA A 56 10.57 0.44 16.19
CA ALA A 56 11.42 -0.49 15.44
C ALA A 56 11.05 -1.98 15.59
N VAL A 57 9.95 -2.31 16.28
CA VAL A 57 9.50 -3.70 16.48
C VAL A 57 8.99 -4.29 15.16
N ARG A 58 9.38 -5.53 14.87
CA ARG A 58 8.93 -6.28 13.68
C ARG A 58 7.75 -7.18 14.00
N GLY A 59 6.73 -7.12 13.15
CA GLY A 59 5.59 -8.03 13.14
C GLY A 59 5.50 -8.88 11.87
N LYS A 60 4.36 -9.55 11.69
CA LYS A 60 4.02 -10.31 10.48
C LYS A 60 3.03 -9.56 9.57
N GLU A 61 2.27 -8.64 10.13
CA GLU A 61 1.34 -7.80 9.38
C GLU A 61 2.04 -6.54 8.84
N PRO A 62 1.64 -6.01 7.67
CA PRO A 62 0.48 -6.41 6.85
C PRO A 62 0.76 -7.48 5.80
N LEU A 63 2.01 -7.96 5.67
CA LEU A 63 2.38 -8.86 4.57
C LEU A 63 1.64 -10.19 4.62
N ARG A 64 1.38 -10.75 5.81
CA ARG A 64 0.63 -12.00 5.94
C ARG A 64 -0.78 -11.87 5.38
N THR A 65 -1.49 -10.79 5.71
CA THR A 65 -2.83 -10.51 5.18
C THR A 65 -2.79 -10.22 3.68
N LEU A 66 -1.88 -9.35 3.22
CA LEU A 66 -1.76 -9.04 1.79
C LEU A 66 -1.37 -10.26 0.95
N ALA A 67 -0.55 -11.17 1.46
CA ALA A 67 -0.21 -12.42 0.77
C ALA A 67 -1.41 -13.36 0.60
N ARG A 68 -2.44 -13.26 1.46
CA ARG A 68 -3.67 -14.07 1.35
C ARG A 68 -4.68 -13.47 0.37
N HIS A 69 -4.78 -12.15 0.32
CA HIS A 69 -5.85 -11.47 -0.43
C HIS A 69 -5.39 -10.75 -1.70
N ARG A 70 -4.10 -10.43 -1.80
CA ARG A 70 -3.55 -9.48 -2.78
C ARG A 70 -2.20 -9.96 -3.35
N ARG A 71 -1.99 -11.28 -3.47
CA ARG A 71 -0.77 -11.84 -4.05
C ARG A 71 -0.86 -11.88 -5.58
N ARG A 72 0.06 -11.20 -6.26
CA ARG A 72 0.23 -11.24 -7.73
C ARG A 72 1.71 -11.39 -8.05
N GLU A 73 2.06 -12.25 -9.01
CA GLU A 73 3.46 -12.48 -9.42
C GLU A 73 4.41 -12.77 -8.24
N GLY A 74 3.92 -13.53 -7.25
CA GLY A 74 4.68 -13.87 -6.06
C GLY A 74 4.81 -12.75 -5.01
N LYS A 75 4.34 -11.53 -5.28
CA LYS A 75 4.45 -10.35 -4.40
C LYS A 75 3.12 -10.00 -3.76
N ALA A 76 3.16 -9.48 -2.54
CA ALA A 76 2.00 -8.92 -1.84
C ALA A 76 1.78 -7.47 -2.32
N MET A 77 0.63 -7.17 -2.91
CA MET A 77 0.39 -5.90 -3.61
C MET A 77 -0.44 -4.92 -2.79
N PHE A 78 0.00 -3.66 -2.72
CA PHE A 78 -0.78 -2.58 -2.10
C PHE A 78 -0.30 -1.20 -2.61
N GLY A 79 -1.19 -0.39 -3.16
CA GLY A 79 -0.87 0.89 -3.80
C GLY A 79 -0.26 0.73 -5.20
N MET A 80 -0.07 1.89 -5.85
CA MET A 80 0.40 2.04 -7.24
C MET A 80 1.71 2.84 -7.35
#